data_AF-W7SY99-F1
#
_entry.id   AF-W7SY99-F1
#
_cell.length_a   1.000
_cell.length_b   1.000
_cell.length_c   1.000
_cell.angle_alpha   90.00
_cell.angle_beta   90.00
_cell.angle_gamma   90.00
#
_symmetry.space_group_name_H-M   'P 1'
#
loop_
_entity.id
_entity.type
_entity.pdbx_description
1 polymer ?
#
loop_
_entity_poly.entity_id
_entity_poly.type
_entity_poly.pdbx_seq_one_letter_code
_entity_poly.pdbx_strand_id
1 'polypeptide(L)'
;MSQDRIAEELRLLIDALAEKAEPWLQRFAAEGAEHEPSTCDWCPVCAVAAVVRGERSELAARAAEHAVGLLTVLRMALQQERTAPAHDAEQPAPPRVQKITVRRRGQDPC
;
A
#
# COMPACT_ATOMS: atom_id res chain seq x y z
N MET A 1 -8.22 -7.48 12.32
CA MET A 1 -7.18 -7.57 13.37
C MET A 1 -5.78 -7.24 12.86
N SER A 2 -5.24 -7.84 11.78
CA SER A 2 -3.92 -7.42 11.23
C SER A 2 -3.95 -6.06 10.50
N GLN A 3 -5.08 -5.73 9.84
CA GLN A 3 -5.30 -4.46 9.15
C GLN A 3 -5.30 -3.26 10.11
N ASP A 4 -5.89 -3.43 11.30
CA ASP A 4 -5.98 -2.39 12.31
C ASP A 4 -4.60 -2.01 12.87
N ARG A 5 -3.72 -3.00 13.04
CA ARG A 5 -2.34 -2.77 13.49
C ARG A 5 -1.52 -1.99 12.47
N ILE A 6 -1.63 -2.33 11.18
CA ILE A 6 -0.91 -1.62 10.12
C ILE A 6 -1.43 -0.18 9.98
N ALA A 7 -2.75 0.02 10.09
CA ALA A 7 -3.32 1.37 10.07
C ALA A 7 -2.80 2.22 11.23
N GLU A 8 -2.63 1.62 12.42
CA GLU A 8 -2.10 2.32 13.58
C GLU A 8 -0.61 2.62 13.46
N GLU A 9 0.20 1.66 13.02
CA GLU A 9 1.64 1.88 12.75
C GLU A 9 1.85 2.95 11.66
N LEU A 10 1.00 2.97 10.63
CA LEU A 10 1.02 4.02 9.60
C LEU A 10 0.64 5.38 10.17
N ARG A 11 -0.39 5.47 11.03
CA ARG A 11 -0.77 6.73 11.68
C ARG A 11 0.37 7.29 12.51
N LEU A 12 0.98 6.46 13.34
CA LEU A 12 2.12 6.86 14.16
C LEU A 12 3.29 7.38 13.31
N LEU A 13 3.53 6.76 12.15
CA LEU A 13 4.57 7.23 11.23
C LEU A 13 4.20 8.56 10.56
N ILE A 14 2.94 8.74 10.17
CA ILE A 14 2.42 10.00 9.61
C ILE A 14 2.52 11.12 10.65
N ASP A 15 2.13 10.87 11.90
CA ASP A 15 2.21 11.88 12.97
C ASP A 15 3.66 12.32 13.20
N ALA A 16 4.59 11.36 13.26
CA ALA A 16 6.02 11.68 13.39
C ALA A 16 6.58 12.47 12.19
N LEU A 17 6.07 12.20 10.98
CA LEU A 17 6.40 12.96 9.76
C LEU A 17 5.79 14.37 9.81
N ALA A 18 4.54 14.51 10.26
CA ALA A 18 3.83 15.78 10.36
C ALA A 18 4.51 16.72 11.37
N GLU A 19 4.91 16.21 12.53
CA GLU A 19 5.68 16.97 13.53
C GLU A 19 7.00 17.50 12.96
N LYS A 20 7.66 16.75 12.07
CA LYS A 20 8.89 17.20 11.40
C LYS A 20 8.63 18.14 10.23
N ALA A 21 7.45 18.06 9.60
CA ALA A 21 7.06 18.93 8.50
C ALA A 21 6.59 20.31 8.98
N GLU A 22 5.98 20.40 10.16
CA GLU A 22 5.51 21.65 10.78
C GLU A 22 6.50 22.84 10.64
N PRO A 23 7.80 22.72 11.00
CA PRO A 23 8.74 23.84 10.85
C PRO A 23 9.03 24.24 9.39
N TRP A 24 8.97 23.30 8.44
CA TRP A 24 9.08 23.60 7.01
C TRP A 24 7.80 24.28 6.51
N LEU A 25 6.62 23.82 6.95
CA LEU A 25 5.34 24.43 6.62
C LEU A 25 5.23 25.85 7.17
N GLN A 26 5.69 26.10 8.39
CA GLN A 26 5.77 27.43 8.99
C GLN A 26 6.70 28.36 8.22
N ARG A 27 7.84 27.85 7.73
CA ARG A 27 8.75 28.62 6.86
C ARG A 27 8.08 29.01 5.55
N PHE A 28 7.44 28.07 4.87
CA PHE A 28 6.69 28.36 3.65
C PHE A 28 5.50 29.28 3.89
N ALA A 29 4.82 29.18 5.04
CA ALA A 29 3.73 30.06 5.40
C ALA A 29 4.20 31.49 5.67
N ALA A 30 5.35 31.65 6.35
CA ALA A 30 5.99 32.95 6.57
C ALA A 30 6.45 33.55 5.24
N GLU A 31 7.13 32.78 4.39
CA GLU A 31 7.54 33.21 3.04
C GLU A 31 6.32 33.57 2.17
N GLY A 32 5.23 32.81 2.29
CA GLY A 32 3.96 33.06 1.59
C GLY A 32 3.17 34.28 2.09
N ALA A 33 3.43 34.77 3.31
CA ALA A 33 2.75 35.95 3.84
C ALA A 33 3.22 37.27 3.18
N GLU A 34 4.39 37.24 2.52
CA GLU A 34 4.99 38.38 1.82
C GLU A 34 4.75 38.33 0.29
N HIS A 35 3.92 37.39 -0.18
CA HIS A 35 3.66 37.18 -1.60
C HIS A 35 2.58 38.14 -2.16
N GLU A 36 2.95 38.90 -3.20
CA GLU A 36 2.02 39.65 -4.05
C GLU A 36 1.02 38.68 -4.73
N PRO A 37 -0.24 39.10 -4.98
CA PRO A 37 -1.27 38.24 -5.58
C PRO A 37 -0.89 37.65 -6.94
N SER A 38 0.08 38.22 -7.65
CA SER A 38 0.66 37.73 -8.90
C SER A 38 1.50 36.45 -8.75
N THR A 39 1.85 36.04 -7.53
CA THR A 39 2.70 34.86 -7.25
C THR A 39 1.92 33.65 -6.71
N CYS A 40 0.60 33.78 -6.53
CA CYS A 40 -0.26 32.65 -6.14
C CYS A 40 -0.37 31.55 -7.21
N ASP A 41 0.05 31.81 -8.45
CA ASP A 41 0.05 30.84 -9.55
C ASP A 41 0.95 29.60 -9.29
N TRP A 42 1.94 29.71 -8.39
CA TRP A 42 2.87 28.61 -8.06
C TRP A 42 2.80 28.13 -6.61
N CYS A 43 1.94 28.72 -5.75
CA CYS A 43 1.90 28.33 -4.34
C CYS A 43 1.22 26.96 -4.16
N PRO A 44 1.91 25.92 -3.66
CA PRO A 44 1.35 24.58 -3.52
C PRO A 44 0.21 24.53 -2.48
N VAL A 45 0.24 25.40 -1.47
CA VAL A 45 -0.85 25.52 -0.49
C VAL A 45 -2.09 26.15 -1.11
N CYS A 46 -1.93 27.20 -1.93
CA CYS A 46 -3.04 27.80 -2.67
C CYS A 46 -3.62 26.83 -3.69
N ALA A 47 -2.78 26.03 -4.37
CA ALA A 47 -3.21 24.97 -5.26
C ALA A 47 -4.02 23.88 -4.53
N VAL A 48 -3.53 23.41 -3.37
CA VAL A 48 -4.27 22.43 -2.54
C VAL A 48 -5.56 23.04 -1.99
N ALA A 49 -5.54 24.28 -1.52
CA ALA A 49 -6.72 24.98 -1.02
C ALA A 49 -7.78 25.18 -2.13
N ALA A 50 -7.37 25.51 -3.36
CA ALA A 50 -8.27 25.60 -4.51
C ALA A 50 -8.89 24.24 -4.86
N VAL A 51 -8.10 23.16 -4.80
CA VAL A 51 -8.61 21.79 -4.98
C VAL A 51 -9.61 21.42 -3.88
N VAL A 52 -9.33 21.74 -2.62
CA VAL A 52 -10.23 21.47 -1.48
C VAL A 52 -11.50 22.33 -1.52
N ARG A 53 -11.42 23.57 -1.99
CA ARG A 53 -12.58 24.48 -2.12
C ARG A 53 -13.46 24.17 -3.33
N GLY A 54 -12.98 23.39 -4.30
CA GLY A 54 -13.74 23.09 -5.52
C GLY A 54 -13.90 24.31 -6.43
N GLU A 55 -13.09 25.36 -6.24
CA GLU A 55 -12.89 26.35 -7.30
C GLU A 55 -12.39 25.59 -8.53
N ARG A 56 -12.98 25.85 -9.72
CA ARG A 56 -12.65 25.17 -10.99
C ARG A 56 -11.18 25.40 -11.32
N SER A 57 -10.27 24.64 -10.72
CA SER A 57 -8.93 24.55 -11.24
C SER A 57 -9.05 23.65 -12.48
N GLU A 58 -8.82 24.25 -13.65
CA GLU A 58 -8.57 23.52 -14.90
C GLU A 58 -7.62 22.33 -14.65
N LEU A 59 -6.68 22.50 -13.70
CA LEU A 59 -5.78 21.46 -13.19
C LEU A 59 -6.50 20.28 -12.50
N ALA A 60 -7.53 20.48 -11.68
CA ALA A 60 -8.30 19.39 -11.07
C ALA A 60 -9.14 18.63 -12.10
N ALA A 61 -9.70 19.33 -13.10
CA ALA A 61 -10.41 18.68 -14.20
C ALA A 61 -9.45 17.79 -15.01
N ARG A 62 -8.28 18.32 -15.40
CA ARG A 62 -7.22 17.57 -16.09
C ARG A 62 -6.68 16.41 -15.25
N ALA A 63 -6.48 16.62 -13.94
CA ALA A 63 -6.01 15.57 -13.03
C ALA A 63 -7.05 14.45 -12.89
N ALA A 64 -8.34 14.78 -12.81
CA ALA A 64 -9.42 13.80 -12.75
C ALA A 64 -9.49 12.93 -14.01
N GLU A 65 -9.29 13.52 -15.20
CA GLU A 65 -9.25 12.79 -16.48
C GLU A 65 -8.15 11.71 -16.49
N HIS A 66 -6.96 12.01 -15.96
CA HIS A 66 -5.86 11.06 -15.90
C HIS A 66 -5.90 10.13 -14.68
N ALA A 67 -6.58 10.53 -13.59
CA ALA A 67 -6.69 9.74 -12.37
C ALA A 67 -7.43 8.43 -12.56
N VAL A 68 -8.40 8.37 -13.48
CA VAL A 68 -9.18 7.13 -13.73
C VAL A 68 -8.28 6.01 -14.25
N GLY A 69 -7.36 6.31 -15.18
CA GLY A 69 -6.39 5.35 -15.68
C GLY A 69 -5.46 4.85 -14.58
N LEU A 70 -4.91 5.77 -13.79
CA LEU A 70 -4.03 5.45 -12.66
C LEU A 70 -4.73 4.59 -11.59
N LEU A 71 -5.96 4.97 -11.19
CA LEU A 71 -6.76 4.22 -10.22
C LEU A 71 -7.15 2.84 -10.74
N THR A 72 -7.31 2.67 -12.05
CA THR A 72 -7.58 1.36 -12.66
C THR A 72 -6.39 0.43 -12.50
N VAL A 73 -5.18 0.91 -12.84
CA VAL A 73 -3.93 0.14 -12.67
C VAL A 73 -3.70 -0.18 -11.20
N LEU A 74 -3.88 0.80 -10.31
CA LEU A 74 -3.72 0.61 -8.87
C LEU A 74 -4.69 -0.42 -8.29
N ARG A 75 -5.97 -0.38 -8.70
CA ARG A 75 -6.96 -1.39 -8.29
C ARG A 75 -6.59 -2.78 -8.83
N MET A 76 -6.07 -2.88 -10.04
CA MET A 76 -5.58 -4.15 -10.56
C MET A 76 -4.42 -4.68 -9.72
N ALA A 77 -3.42 -3.84 -9.39
CA ALA A 77 -2.30 -4.23 -8.53
C ALA A 77 -2.78 -4.70 -7.14
N LEU A 78 -3.67 -3.96 -6.49
CA LEU A 78 -4.23 -4.34 -5.18
C LEU A 78 -5.04 -5.65 -5.23
N GLN A 79 -5.76 -5.91 -6.33
CA GLN A 79 -6.49 -7.16 -6.51
C GLN A 79 -5.54 -8.34 -6.78
N GLN A 80 -4.41 -8.12 -7.46
CA GLN A 80 -3.36 -9.13 -7.61
C GLN A 80 -2.73 -9.50 -6.28
N GLU A 81 -2.50 -8.54 -5.38
CA GLU A 81 -1.99 -8.83 -4.03
C GLU A 81 -2.99 -9.62 -3.19
N ARG A 82 -4.29 -9.31 -3.28
CA ARG A 82 -5.34 -10.11 -2.59
C ARG A 82 -5.52 -11.51 -3.18
N THR A 83 -5.19 -11.68 -4.45
CA THR A 83 -5.27 -12.95 -5.18
C THR A 83 -3.90 -13.62 -5.28
N ALA A 84 -2.89 -13.17 -4.53
CA ALA A 84 -1.73 -14.01 -4.28
C ALA A 84 -2.29 -15.22 -3.54
N PRO A 85 -2.29 -16.43 -4.15
CA PRO A 85 -2.71 -17.60 -3.42
C PRO A 85 -1.84 -17.64 -2.18
N ALA A 86 -2.45 -17.90 -1.02
CA ALA A 86 -1.68 -18.51 0.06
C ALA A 86 -0.92 -19.62 -0.65
N HIS A 87 0.41 -19.50 -0.75
CA HIS A 87 1.23 -20.63 -1.13
C HIS A 87 0.86 -21.65 -0.07
N ASP A 88 -0.04 -22.55 -0.44
CA ASP A 88 -0.30 -23.77 0.26
C ASP A 88 1.10 -24.27 0.57
N ALA A 89 1.38 -24.39 1.86
CA ALA A 89 2.47 -25.21 2.29
C ALA A 89 2.18 -26.57 1.65
N GLU A 90 2.78 -26.82 0.48
CA GLU A 90 2.93 -28.13 -0.13
C GLU A 90 3.79 -28.89 0.86
N GLN A 91 3.11 -29.35 1.90
CA GLN A 91 3.66 -30.19 2.93
C GLN A 91 4.04 -31.46 2.19
N PRO A 92 5.35 -31.78 2.09
CA PRO A 92 5.78 -32.89 1.27
C PRO A 92 5.09 -34.15 1.79
N ALA A 93 4.22 -34.72 0.96
CA ALA A 93 3.47 -35.91 1.32
C ALA A 93 4.47 -36.98 1.79
N PRO A 94 4.26 -37.60 2.96
CA PRO A 94 5.23 -38.55 3.50
C PRO A 94 5.41 -39.70 2.49
N PRO A 95 6.66 -40.17 2.28
CA PRO A 95 6.92 -41.20 1.28
C PRO A 95 6.08 -42.44 1.58
N ARG A 96 5.28 -42.87 0.59
CA ARG A 96 4.48 -44.10 0.65
C ARG A 96 5.39 -45.32 0.57
N VAL A 97 6.13 -45.59 1.64
CA VAL A 97 6.88 -46.83 1.80
C VAL A 97 5.89 -47.91 2.22
N GLN A 98 5.46 -48.75 1.28
CA GLN A 98 4.74 -49.96 1.61
C GLN A 98 5.72 -50.99 2.18
N LYS A 99 5.60 -51.27 3.48
CA LYS A 99 6.36 -52.32 4.14
C LYS A 99 5.90 -53.68 3.62
N ILE A 100 6.69 -54.28 2.73
CA ILE A 100 6.51 -55.67 2.31
C ILE A 100 7.10 -56.57 3.39
N THR A 101 6.26 -57.27 4.13
CA THR A 101 6.70 -58.28 5.10
C THR A 101 7.05 -59.59 4.39
N VAL A 102 8.35 -59.91 4.34
CA VAL A 102 8.86 -61.15 3.77
C VAL A 102 8.68 -62.30 4.77
N ARG A 103 7.79 -63.26 4.46
CA ARG A 103 7.71 -64.55 5.16
C ARG A 103 8.74 -65.49 4.52
N ARG A 104 9.80 -65.84 5.25
CA ARG A 104 10.78 -66.85 4.81
C ARG A 104 10.11 -68.23 4.88
N ARG A 105 9.79 -68.81 3.73
CA ARG A 105 9.30 -70.20 3.60
C ARG A 105 10.47 -71.12 3.93
N GLY A 106 10.39 -71.88 5.02
CA GLY A 106 11.45 -72.84 5.41
C GLY A 106 11.73 -72.96 6.90
N GLN A 107 10.90 -72.40 7.78
CA GLN A 107 11.00 -72.66 9.22
C GLN A 107 10.00 -73.75 9.62
N ASP A 108 10.16 -74.95 9.05
CA ASP A 108 9.59 -76.17 9.61
C ASP A 108 10.74 -76.88 10.34
N PRO A 109 10.67 -77.07 11.67
CA PRO A 109 11.62 -77.92 12.37
C PRO A 109 11.46 -79.37 11.90
N CYS A 110 12.61 -80.06 11.80
CA CYS A 110 12.83 -81.41 11.28
C CYS A 110 11.82 -82.48 11.70
#